data_AF-A0A2V9WEW5-F1
#
_entry.id   AF-A0A2V9WEW5-F1
#
_cell.length_a   1.000
_cell.length_b   1.000
_cell.length_c   1.000
_cell.angle_alpha   90.00
_cell.angle_beta   90.00
_cell.angle_gamma   90.00
#
_symmetry.space_group_name_H-M   'P 1'
#
loop_
_entity.id
_entity.type
_entity.pdbx_description
1 polymer ?
#
loop_
_entity_poly.entity_id
_entity_poly.type
_entity_poly.pdbx_seq_one_letter_code
_entity_poly.pdbx_strand_id
1 'polypeptide(L)' 'MAVNSIQLGQVWRSEADGQDYLVTKVYNEVFSQFAMLRLAGITAPEAPTIRVKVTKSPEGATLPGYAFTQEGSF' A
#
# COMPACT_ATOMS: atom_id res chain seq x y z
N MET A 1 -4.23 7.10 8.44
CA MET A 1 -3.94 8.38 7.76
C MET A 1 -4.11 8.19 6.27
N ALA A 2 -4.73 9.15 5.58
CA ALA A 2 -4.86 9.14 4.13
C ALA A 2 -3.66 9.85 3.50
N VAL A 3 -3.10 9.26 2.44
CA VAL A 3 -2.04 9.89 1.64
C VAL A 3 -2.66 10.55 0.42
N ASN A 4 -2.02 11.56 -0.16
CA ASN A 4 -2.55 12.20 -1.38
C ASN A 4 -2.74 11.17 -2.52
N SER A 5 -1.79 10.23 -2.66
CA SER A 5 -1.91 9.09 -3.58
C SER A 5 -1.03 7.91 -3.14
N ILE A 6 -1.44 6.69 -3.48
CA ILE A 6 -0.64 5.49 -3.26
C ILE A 6 0.46 5.41 -4.33
N GLN A 7 1.71 5.30 -3.89
CA GLN A 7 2.89 5.32 -4.74
C GLN A 7 3.82 4.13 -4.47
N LEU A 8 4.62 3.79 -5.48
CA LEU A 8 5.68 2.78 -5.39
C LEU A 8 6.71 3.18 -4.32
N GLY A 9 7.19 2.22 -3.54
CA GLY A 9 8.17 2.47 -2.49
C GLY A 9 7.58 2.88 -1.15
N GLN A 10 6.28 3.17 -1.09
CA GLN A 10 5.59 3.44 0.18
C GLN A 10 5.52 2.18 1.03
N VAL A 11 5.68 2.35 2.35
CA VAL A 11 5.53 1.26 3.33
C VAL A 11 4.24 1.44 4.13
N TRP A 12 3.51 0.34 4.27
CA TRP A 12 2.22 0.26 4.91
C TRP A 12 2.23 -0.93 5.88
N ARG A 13 1.87 -0.69 7.13
CA ARG A 13 1.79 -1.72 8.17
C ARG A 13 0.43 -2.39 8.14
N SER A 14 0.40 -3.71 8.07
CA SER A 14 -0.82 -4.50 8.22
C SER A 14 -1.36 -4.37 9.63
N GLU A 15 -2.64 -4.05 9.78
CA GLU A 15 -3.32 -4.02 11.07
C GLU A 15 -3.65 -5.43 11.57
N ALA A 16 -3.62 -6.44 10.69
CA ALA A 16 -3.94 -7.83 11.03
C ALA A 16 -2.77 -8.56 11.71
N ASP A 17 -1.54 -8.32 11.24
CA ASP A 17 -0.34 -9.04 11.67
C ASP A 17 0.77 -8.10 12.19
N GLY A 18 0.60 -6.79 12.05
CA GLY A 18 1.57 -5.78 12.50
C GLY A 18 2.82 -5.68 11.63
N GLN A 19 2.94 -6.43 10.53
CA GLN A 19 4.12 -6.41 9.68
C GLN A 19 4.06 -5.28 8.66
N ASP A 20 5.24 -4.84 8.24
CA ASP A 20 5.40 -3.79 7.25
C ASP A 20 5.39 -4.37 5.83
N TYR A 21 4.64 -3.73 4.93
CA TYR A 21 4.50 -4.11 3.54
C TYR A 21 4.89 -2.96 2.62
N LEU A 22 5.73 -3.26 1.64
CA LEU A 22 6.18 -2.35 0.60
C LEU A 22 5.23 -2.38 -0.59
N VAL A 23 4.79 -1.20 -1.05
CA VAL A 23 4.08 -1.03 -2.32
C VAL A 23 5.07 -1.22 -3.46
N THR A 24 4.91 -2.32 -4.19
CA THR A 24 5.80 -2.71 -5.30
C THR A 24 5.21 -2.42 -6.67
N LYS A 25 3.88 -2.38 -6.79
CA LYS A 25 3.16 -2.01 -8.02
C LYS A 25 1.86 -1.29 -7.67
N VAL A 26 1.42 -0.38 -8.54
CA VAL A 26 0.10 0.24 -8.46
C VAL A 26 -0.56 0.09 -9.83
N TYR A 27 -1.73 -0.53 -9.85
CA TYR A 27 -2.53 -0.74 -11.06
C TYR A 27 -3.75 0.17 -11.03
N ASN A 28 -3.95 0.90 -12.12
CA ASN A 28 -5.17 1.66 -12.35
C ASN A 28 -6.04 0.89 -13.34
N GLU A 29 -7.21 0.47 -12.88
CA GLU A 29 -8.28 -0.06 -13.69
C GLU A 29 -9.34 1.03 -13.89
N VAL A 30 -10.30 0.79 -14.80
CA VAL A 30 -11.29 1.78 -15.25
C VAL A 30 -12.05 2.44 -14.09
N PHE A 31 -12.36 1.68 -13.03
CA PHE A 31 -13.13 2.17 -11.88
C PHE A 31 -12.45 1.93 -10.54
N SER A 32 -11.21 1.45 -10.53
CA SER A 32 -10.57 1.00 -9.30
C SER A 32 -9.06 1.10 -9.41
N GLN A 33 -8.41 1.35 -8.28
CA GLN A 33 -6.97 1.32 -8.19
C GLN A 33 -6.58 0.21 -7.22
N PHE A 34 -5.49 -0.49 -7.51
CA PHE A 34 -4.99 -1.58 -6.68
C PHE A 34 -3.51 -1.37 -6.41
N ALA A 35 -3.09 -1.65 -5.17
CA ALA A 35 -1.70 -1.72 -4.78
C ALA A 35 -1.29 -3.19 -4.63
N MET A 36 -0.11 -3.54 -5.15
CA MET A 36 0.55 -4.79 -4.84
C MET A 36 1.53 -4.56 -3.71
N LEU A 37 1.25 -5.20 -2.58
CA LEU A 37 2.02 -5.16 -1.37
C LEU A 37 2.92 -6.39 -1.30
N ARG A 38 4.17 -6.20 -0.88
CA ARG A 38 5.09 -7.29 -0.57
C ARG A 38 5.61 -7.07 0.83
N LEU A 39 5.78 -8.14 1.61
CA LEU A 39 6.37 -8.04 2.94
C LEU A 39 7.74 -7.33 2.87
N ALA A 40 7.92 -6.29 3.69
CA ALA A 40 9.16 -5.55 3.79
C ALA A 40 10.25 -6.46 4.37
N GLY A 41 11.45 -6.42 3.80
CA GLY A 41 12.55 -7.31 4.17
C GLY A 41 12.67 -8.59 3.33
N ILE A 42 11.65 -8.94 2.53
CA ILE A 42 11.77 -10.01 1.52
C ILE A 42 11.97 -9.38 0.15
N THR A 43 13.13 -9.62 -0.46
CA THR A 43 13.50 -9.11 -1.79
C THR A 43 13.40 -10.14 -2.91
N ALA A 44 13.16 -11.41 -2.58
CA ALA A 44 13.09 -12.50 -3.54
C ALA A 44 12.06 -12.22 -4.67
N PRO A 45 12.36 -12.58 -5.93
CA PRO A 45 11.46 -12.34 -7.06
C PRO A 45 10.13 -13.09 -6.94
N GLU A 46 10.12 -14.23 -6.25
CA GLU A 46 8.96 -15.10 -6.04
C GLU A 46 8.25 -14.83 -4.70
N ALA A 47 8.61 -13.73 -4.03
CA ALA A 47 8.01 -13.37 -2.77
C ALA A 47 6.50 -13.16 -2.93
N PRO A 48 5.69 -13.66 -1.98
CA PRO A 48 4.24 -13.52 -2.05
C PRO A 48 3.86 -12.04 -2.04
N THR A 49 2.97 -11.68 -2.96
CA THR A 49 2.39 -10.33 -3.02
C THR A 49 0.90 -10.37 -2.72
N ILE A 50 0.43 -9.34 -2.03
CA ILE A 50 -0.97 -9.16 -1.67
C ILE A 50 -1.52 -8.03 -2.53
N ARG A 51 -2.63 -8.30 -3.22
CA ARG A 51 -3.35 -7.28 -3.99
C ARG A 51 -4.39 -6.63 -3.09
N VAL A 52 -4.26 -5.33 -2.86
CA VAL A 52 -5.19 -4.54 -2.05
C VAL A 52 -5.88 -3.50 -2.91
N LYS A 53 -7.21 -3.42 -2.81
CA LYS A 53 -7.99 -2.36 -3.47
C LYS A 53 -7.77 -1.05 -2.72
N VAL A 54 -7.36 -0.02 -3.44
CA VAL A 54 -7.18 1.32 -2.89
C VAL A 54 -8.54 1.96 -2.69
N THR A 55 -8.77 2.47 -1.48
CA THR A 55 -9.94 3.29 -1.16
C THR A 55 -9.57 4.75 -1.38
N LYS A 56 -10.32 5.45 -2.24
CA LYS A 56 -10.16 6.90 -2.47
C LYS A 56 -11.32 7.63 -1.78
N SER A 57 -10.99 8.62 -0.97
CA SER A 57 -11.93 9.53 -0.31
C SER A 57 -11.52 10.98 -0.58
N PRO A 58 -12.34 11.99 -0.24
CA PRO A 58 -11.96 13.39 -0.35
C PRO A 58 -10.71 13.75 0.45
N GLU A 59 -10.40 12.98 1.48
CA GLU A 59 -9.23 13.15 2.35
C GLU A 59 -7.94 12.53 1.78
N GLY A 60 -8.06 11.73 0.71
CA GLY A 60 -6.93 11.10 0.02
C GLY A 60 -7.17 9.64 -0.34
N ALA A 61 -6.09 8.88 -0.45
CA ALA A 61 -6.09 7.45 -0.72
C ALA A 61 -5.60 6.66 0.50
N THR A 62 -6.24 5.52 0.76
CA THR A 62 -5.90 4.60 1.84
C THR A 62 -5.89 3.16 1.36
N LEU A 63 -5.13 2.32 2.07
CA LEU A 63 -5.18 0.87 1.94
C LEU A 63 -5.99 0.32 3.13
N PRO A 64 -7.18 -0.26 2.90
CA PRO A 64 -8.01 -0.77 3.99
C PRO A 64 -7.32 -1.93 4.72
N GLY A 65 -7.27 -1.88 6.05
CA GLY A 65 -6.55 -2.84 6.89
C GLY A 65 -5.04 -2.57 6.99
N TYR A 66 -4.57 -1.43 6.49
CA TYR A 66 -3.18 -1.02 6.57
C TYR A 66 -3.02 0.43 7.04
N ALA A 67 -2.05 0.65 7.91
CA ALA A 67 -1.63 1.97 8.36
C ALA A 67 -0.38 2.43 7.62
N PHE A 68 -0.41 3.61 7.02
CA PHE A 68 0.77 4.21 6.39
C PHE A 68 1.83 4.52 7.46
N THR A 69 3.07 4.06 7.25
CA THR A 69 4.15 4.17 8.27
C THR A 69 5.20 5.22 7.96
N GLN A 70 5.18 5.81 6.77
CA GLN A 70 6.13 6.86 6.39
C GLN A 70 5.41 8.20 6.51
N GLU A 71 5.61 8.96 7.59
CA GLU A 71 5.13 10.34 7.60
C GLU A 71 5.84 11.12 6.48
N GLY A 72 5.12 11.35 5.39
CA GLY A 72 5.62 12.13 4.28
C GLY A 72 5.79 13.56 4.76
N SER A 73 7.05 13.99 4.89
CA SER A 73 7.39 15.40 4.95
C SER A 73 7.02 16.02 3.60
N PHE A 74 5.78 16.48 3.46
CA PHE A 74 5.27 17.21 2.30
C PHE A 74 4.98 18.65 2.68
#